data_AF-A0A655PA89-F1
#
_entry.id   AF-A0A655PA89-F1
#
_cell.length_a   1.000
_cell.length_b   1.000
_cell.length_c   1.000
_cell.angle_alpha   90.00
_cell.angle_beta   90.00
_cell.angle_gamma   90.00
#
_symmetry.space_group_name_H-M   'P 1'
#
loop_
_entity.id
_entity.type
_entity.pdbx_description
1 polymer ?
#
loop_
_entity_poly.entity_id
_entity_poly.type
_entity_poly.pdbx_seq_one_letter_code
_entity_poly.pdbx_strand_id
1 'polypeptide(L)'
;MKAVENAEDNRELGQSDLKALNLNEKDVLVGIAASGRTPYVIGGMEYARSVGTTVVSLACNPGCPMEACADIVITPVVGAEVVTGSSRMKAGTAQKLVLNMLTTGAMIKSGKVFGNLMVDVEATNAKLIQRQTNIVVEATSVSAEQAEAALAACGRHCKTAILMILGGFSAEQAAQKLAQHQGFIRAALNQE
;
A
#
# COMPACT_ATOMS: atom_id res chain seq x y z
N MET A 1 -11.08 12.89 -17.74
CA MET A 1 -11.33 11.43 -17.75
C MET A 1 -12.65 11.21 -18.46
N LYS A 2 -12.69 10.41 -19.54
CA LYS A 2 -13.95 10.01 -20.20
C LYS A 2 -14.25 8.58 -19.77
N ALA A 3 -15.49 8.30 -19.40
CA ALA A 3 -15.93 6.92 -19.23
C ALA A 3 -15.86 6.21 -20.58
N VAL A 4 -15.40 4.96 -20.59
CA VAL A 4 -15.50 4.09 -21.77
C VAL A 4 -16.86 3.41 -21.69
N GLU A 5 -17.71 3.63 -22.68
CA GLU A 5 -19.06 3.06 -22.70
C GLU A 5 -19.00 1.52 -22.62
N ASN A 6 -19.87 0.93 -21.80
CA ASN A 6 -20.08 -0.51 -21.63
C ASN A 6 -18.89 -1.34 -21.12
N ALA A 7 -17.77 -0.71 -20.73
CA ALA A 7 -16.64 -1.43 -20.17
C ALA A 7 -17.01 -2.15 -18.85
N GLU A 8 -17.87 -1.54 -18.03
CA GLU A 8 -18.27 -2.10 -16.73
C GLU A 8 -19.20 -3.32 -16.85
N ASP A 9 -19.90 -3.45 -17.98
CA ASP A 9 -20.82 -4.55 -18.27
C ASP A 9 -20.11 -5.75 -18.92
N ASN A 10 -18.84 -5.61 -19.31
CA ASN A 10 -18.07 -6.66 -19.98
C ASN A 10 -17.34 -7.55 -18.96
N ARG A 11 -17.88 -8.75 -18.72
CA ARG A 11 -17.32 -9.73 -17.78
C ARG A 11 -15.99 -10.30 -18.28
N GLU A 12 -15.90 -10.63 -19.56
CA GLU A 12 -14.72 -11.22 -20.20
C GLU A 12 -13.52 -10.26 -20.20
N LEU A 13 -13.77 -8.95 -20.26
CA LEU A 13 -12.74 -7.93 -20.22
C LEU A 13 -11.97 -7.96 -18.90
N GLY A 14 -12.67 -8.09 -17.76
CA GLY A 14 -12.03 -8.17 -16.45
C GLY A 14 -11.07 -9.36 -16.33
N GLN A 15 -11.48 -10.52 -16.88
CA GLN A 15 -10.59 -11.69 -16.97
C GLN A 15 -9.41 -11.43 -17.91
N SER A 16 -9.66 -10.85 -19.08
CA SER A 16 -8.65 -10.65 -20.12
C SER A 16 -7.54 -9.69 -19.67
N ASP A 17 -7.92 -8.61 -18.98
CA ASP A 17 -6.97 -7.65 -18.41
C ASP A 17 -6.06 -8.32 -17.36
N LEU A 18 -6.62 -9.16 -16.49
CA LEU A 18 -5.84 -9.89 -15.48
C LEU A 18 -4.93 -10.95 -16.08
N LYS A 19 -5.33 -11.61 -17.17
CA LYS A 19 -4.46 -12.49 -17.95
C LYS A 19 -3.28 -11.72 -18.54
N ALA A 20 -3.54 -10.55 -19.12
CA ALA A 20 -2.49 -9.71 -19.70
C ALA A 20 -1.44 -9.24 -18.66
N LEU A 21 -1.86 -9.11 -17.39
CA LEU A 21 -0.99 -8.80 -16.26
C LEU A 21 -0.25 -10.03 -15.67
N ASN A 22 -0.50 -11.24 -16.19
CA ASN A 22 0.03 -12.50 -15.65
C ASN A 22 -0.30 -12.71 -14.16
N LEU A 23 -1.53 -12.37 -13.76
CA LEU A 23 -2.02 -12.59 -12.40
C LEU A 23 -1.82 -14.06 -11.98
N ASN A 24 -1.27 -14.25 -10.78
CA ASN A 24 -0.96 -15.58 -10.23
C ASN A 24 -1.30 -15.67 -8.72
N GLU A 25 -1.01 -16.82 -8.12
CA GLU A 25 -1.33 -17.15 -6.73
C GLU A 25 -0.57 -16.31 -5.68
N LYS A 26 0.50 -15.61 -6.07
CA LYS A 26 1.28 -14.74 -5.18
C LYS A 26 0.75 -13.32 -5.13
N ASP A 27 -0.18 -12.99 -6.01
CA ASP A 27 -0.83 -11.69 -6.06
C ASP A 27 -2.05 -11.63 -5.11
N VAL A 28 -2.56 -10.42 -4.90
CA VAL A 28 -3.85 -10.19 -4.24
C VAL A 28 -4.69 -9.31 -5.15
N LEU A 29 -5.91 -9.75 -5.47
CA LEU A 29 -6.88 -8.96 -6.24
C LEU A 29 -7.86 -8.28 -5.29
N VAL A 30 -8.03 -6.96 -5.41
CA VAL A 30 -9.09 -6.21 -4.72
C VAL A 30 -10.14 -5.77 -5.76
N GLY A 31 -11.30 -6.42 -5.76
CA GLY A 31 -12.44 -6.05 -6.59
C GLY A 31 -13.23 -4.91 -5.98
N ILE A 32 -13.42 -3.81 -6.71
CA ILE A 32 -14.01 -2.57 -6.18
C ILE A 32 -15.24 -2.20 -6.99
N ALA A 33 -16.42 -2.23 -6.37
CA ALA A 33 -17.63 -1.67 -6.95
C ALA A 33 -18.62 -1.29 -5.84
N ALA A 34 -19.06 -0.03 -5.80
CA ALA A 34 -20.01 0.43 -4.78
C ALA A 34 -21.31 -0.39 -4.80
N SER A 35 -21.76 -0.75 -6.01
CA SER A 35 -22.95 -1.57 -6.25
C SER A 35 -22.80 -3.00 -5.76
N GLY A 36 -21.56 -3.53 -5.72
CA GLY A 36 -21.27 -4.94 -5.42
C GLY A 36 -21.65 -5.93 -6.53
N ARG A 37 -22.05 -5.45 -7.71
CA ARG A 37 -22.62 -6.28 -8.80
C ARG A 37 -22.08 -6.00 -10.20
N THR A 38 -21.01 -5.20 -10.32
CA THR A 38 -20.47 -4.78 -11.62
C THR A 38 -19.87 -5.99 -12.38
N PRO A 39 -20.37 -6.35 -13.59
CA PRO A 39 -19.94 -7.55 -14.31
C PRO A 39 -18.43 -7.64 -14.58
N TYR A 40 -17.78 -6.55 -14.97
CA TYR A 40 -16.33 -6.49 -15.16
C TYR A 40 -15.56 -6.95 -13.91
N VAL A 41 -15.97 -6.44 -12.74
CA VAL A 41 -15.31 -6.74 -11.46
C VAL A 41 -15.54 -8.21 -11.09
N ILE A 42 -16.77 -8.70 -11.24
CA ILE A 42 -17.11 -10.11 -10.95
C ILE A 42 -16.30 -11.05 -11.85
N GLY A 43 -16.23 -10.78 -13.17
CA GLY A 43 -15.46 -11.60 -14.10
C GLY A 43 -13.97 -11.66 -13.75
N GLY A 44 -13.40 -10.53 -13.35
CA GLY A 44 -12.02 -10.47 -12.85
C GLY A 44 -11.82 -11.27 -11.55
N MET A 45 -12.74 -11.14 -10.59
CA MET A 45 -12.69 -11.85 -9.32
C MET A 45 -12.81 -13.37 -9.47
N GLU A 46 -13.73 -13.84 -10.30
CA GLU A 46 -13.88 -15.28 -10.58
C GLU A 46 -12.63 -15.87 -11.23
N TYR A 47 -12.05 -15.14 -12.20
CA TYR A 47 -10.79 -15.55 -12.81
C TYR A 47 -9.65 -15.60 -11.79
N ALA A 48 -9.47 -14.56 -10.98
CA ALA A 48 -8.43 -14.51 -9.95
C ALA A 48 -8.55 -15.70 -8.99
N ARG A 49 -9.76 -16.03 -8.56
CA ARG A 49 -10.01 -17.20 -7.71
C ARG A 49 -9.67 -18.50 -8.43
N SER A 50 -10.01 -18.64 -9.72
CA SER A 50 -9.68 -19.83 -10.51
C SER A 50 -8.19 -20.10 -10.67
N VAL A 51 -7.35 -19.06 -10.56
CA VAL A 51 -5.88 -19.18 -10.62
C VAL A 51 -5.23 -19.19 -9.21
N GLY A 52 -6.04 -19.21 -8.16
CA GLY A 52 -5.57 -19.32 -6.77
C GLY A 52 -5.09 -18.01 -6.14
N THR A 53 -5.33 -16.86 -6.78
CA THR A 53 -5.07 -15.53 -6.20
C THR A 53 -6.01 -15.27 -5.02
N THR A 54 -5.51 -14.65 -3.95
CA THR A 54 -6.39 -14.19 -2.85
C THR A 54 -7.28 -13.04 -3.35
N VAL A 55 -8.59 -13.15 -3.18
CA VAL A 55 -9.56 -12.16 -3.66
C VAL A 55 -10.25 -11.43 -2.51
N VAL A 56 -10.22 -10.10 -2.56
CA VAL A 56 -10.92 -9.20 -1.63
C VAL A 56 -12.06 -8.50 -2.37
N SER A 57 -13.27 -8.50 -1.81
CA SER A 57 -14.37 -7.66 -2.29
C SER A 57 -14.46 -6.36 -1.48
N LEU A 58 -14.63 -5.24 -2.18
CA LEU A 58 -14.89 -3.92 -1.61
C LEU A 58 -16.15 -3.30 -2.23
N ALA A 59 -17.26 -3.39 -1.50
CA ALA A 59 -18.58 -2.92 -1.91
C ALA A 59 -19.29 -2.16 -0.79
N CYS A 60 -20.42 -1.51 -1.08
CA CYS A 60 -21.20 -0.76 -0.08
C CYS A 60 -22.59 -1.33 0.17
N ASN A 61 -22.93 -2.45 -0.49
CA ASN A 61 -24.20 -3.15 -0.34
C ASN A 61 -23.96 -4.56 0.23
N PRO A 62 -24.56 -4.90 1.38
CA PRO A 62 -24.43 -6.24 1.96
C PRO A 62 -25.16 -7.29 1.12
N GLY A 63 -24.65 -8.53 1.13
CA GLY A 63 -25.23 -9.64 0.38
C GLY A 63 -25.11 -9.49 -1.13
N CYS A 64 -24.14 -8.69 -1.59
CA CYS A 64 -23.95 -8.44 -3.01
C CYS A 64 -23.25 -9.61 -3.73
N PRO A 65 -23.42 -9.77 -5.06
CA PRO A 65 -22.79 -10.86 -5.82
C PRO A 65 -21.27 -10.99 -5.66
N MET A 66 -20.56 -9.87 -5.46
CA MET A 66 -19.11 -9.88 -5.24
C MET A 66 -18.70 -10.60 -3.94
N GLU A 67 -19.56 -10.69 -2.92
CA GLU A 67 -19.24 -11.41 -1.68
C GLU A 67 -19.00 -12.91 -1.92
N ALA A 68 -19.79 -13.51 -2.83
CA ALA A 68 -19.63 -14.92 -3.19
C ALA A 68 -18.33 -15.22 -3.97
N CYS A 69 -17.72 -14.19 -4.56
CA CYS A 69 -16.51 -14.30 -5.38
C CYS A 69 -15.23 -14.02 -4.59
N ALA A 70 -15.31 -13.70 -3.29
CA ALA A 70 -14.16 -13.25 -2.50
C ALA A 70 -13.83 -14.20 -1.33
N ASP A 71 -12.55 -14.19 -0.94
CA ASP A 71 -12.06 -14.82 0.29
C ASP A 71 -12.23 -13.87 1.49
N ILE A 72 -12.10 -12.56 1.24
CA ILE A 72 -12.23 -11.51 2.24
C ILE A 72 -13.28 -10.50 1.77
N VAL A 73 -14.28 -10.24 2.60
CA VAL A 73 -15.38 -9.32 2.29
C VAL A 73 -15.24 -8.05 3.12
N ILE A 74 -15.15 -6.89 2.45
CA ILE A 74 -15.13 -5.57 3.07
C ILE A 74 -16.36 -4.78 2.58
N THR A 75 -17.37 -4.68 3.44
CA THR A 75 -18.65 -4.03 3.09
C THR A 75 -18.98 -2.85 4.01
N PRO A 76 -18.34 -1.67 3.86
CA PRO A 76 -18.75 -0.46 4.57
C PRO A 76 -20.13 0.02 4.09
N VAL A 77 -21.17 -0.23 4.89
CA VAL A 77 -22.54 0.18 4.60
C VAL A 77 -22.71 1.68 4.91
N VAL A 78 -22.69 2.51 3.87
CA VAL A 78 -22.76 3.98 3.98
C VAL A 78 -24.18 4.54 3.85
N GLY A 79 -25.16 3.70 3.52
CA GLY A 79 -26.56 4.08 3.29
C GLY A 79 -26.78 4.87 1.99
N ALA A 80 -28.03 5.32 1.77
CA ALA A 80 -28.42 6.02 0.56
C ALA A 80 -27.66 7.34 0.35
N GLU A 81 -27.25 7.62 -0.89
CA GLU A 81 -26.54 8.85 -1.23
C GLU A 81 -27.46 10.07 -1.22
N VAL A 82 -26.90 11.24 -0.92
CA VAL A 82 -27.65 12.52 -0.92
C VAL A 82 -28.20 12.82 -2.31
N VAL A 83 -27.43 12.51 -3.35
CA VAL A 83 -27.92 12.46 -4.74
C VAL A 83 -28.12 10.99 -5.08
N THR A 84 -29.37 10.57 -5.28
CA THR A 84 -29.73 9.17 -5.55
C THR A 84 -28.85 8.56 -6.65
N GLY A 85 -28.18 7.46 -6.33
CA GLY A 85 -27.32 6.72 -7.26
C GLY A 85 -25.90 7.31 -7.46
N SER A 86 -25.59 8.49 -6.95
CA SER A 86 -24.27 9.13 -7.09
C SER A 86 -23.24 8.54 -6.11
N SER A 87 -22.88 7.27 -6.30
CA SER A 87 -21.95 6.50 -5.45
C SER A 87 -20.54 7.09 -5.32
N ARG A 88 -20.14 8.01 -6.21
CA ARG A 88 -18.89 8.79 -6.07
C ARG A 88 -18.80 9.61 -4.77
N MET A 89 -19.91 9.76 -4.03
CA MET A 89 -20.00 10.51 -2.78
C MET A 89 -19.54 9.66 -1.59
N LYS A 90 -20.46 9.12 -0.78
CA LYS A 90 -20.09 8.40 0.44
C LYS A 90 -19.42 7.07 0.12
N ALA A 91 -19.93 6.31 -0.85
CA ALA A 91 -19.34 5.02 -1.20
C ALA A 91 -17.91 5.19 -1.75
N GLY A 92 -17.68 6.15 -2.65
CA GLY A 92 -16.34 6.50 -3.13
C GLY A 92 -15.40 6.96 -2.02
N THR A 93 -15.90 7.74 -1.06
CA THR A 93 -15.12 8.15 0.13
C THR A 93 -14.74 6.95 0.99
N ALA A 94 -15.68 6.05 1.27
CA ALA A 94 -15.42 4.83 2.03
C ALA A 94 -14.39 3.94 1.33
N GLN A 95 -14.52 3.76 0.02
CA GLN A 95 -13.54 3.00 -0.78
C GLN A 95 -12.14 3.59 -0.69
N LYS A 96 -12.00 4.92 -0.83
CA LYS A 96 -10.71 5.60 -0.63
C LYS A 96 -10.11 5.33 0.74
N LEU A 97 -10.91 5.41 1.81
CA LEU A 97 -10.43 5.17 3.17
C LEU A 97 -9.96 3.74 3.35
N VAL A 98 -10.72 2.75 2.87
CA VAL A 98 -10.33 1.34 2.90
C VAL A 98 -9.02 1.10 2.13
N LEU A 99 -8.90 1.61 0.90
CA LEU A 99 -7.68 1.45 0.10
C LEU A 99 -6.45 2.09 0.76
N ASN A 100 -6.64 3.26 1.39
CA ASN A 100 -5.60 3.90 2.19
C ASN A 100 -5.18 3.01 3.36
N MET A 101 -6.12 2.38 4.06
CA MET A 101 -5.82 1.47 5.17
C MET A 101 -5.10 0.20 4.70
N LEU A 102 -5.53 -0.41 3.60
CA LEU A 102 -4.89 -1.61 3.03
C LEU A 102 -3.44 -1.33 2.67
N THR A 103 -3.20 -0.29 1.85
CA THR A 103 -1.84 0.04 1.37
C THR A 103 -0.94 0.53 2.50
N THR A 104 -1.42 1.41 3.36
CA THR A 104 -0.63 1.93 4.49
C THR A 104 -0.32 0.83 5.49
N GLY A 105 -1.31 -0.01 5.84
CA GLY A 105 -1.14 -1.14 6.73
C GLY A 105 -0.13 -2.16 6.20
N ALA A 106 -0.21 -2.51 4.91
CA ALA A 106 0.75 -3.38 4.25
C ALA A 106 2.17 -2.81 4.28
N MET A 107 2.34 -1.52 3.98
CA MET A 107 3.66 -0.87 3.97
C MET A 107 4.28 -0.76 5.37
N ILE A 108 3.47 -0.52 6.41
CA ILE A 108 3.93 -0.61 7.81
C ILE A 108 4.41 -2.03 8.11
N LYS A 109 3.62 -3.03 7.74
CA LYS A 109 3.93 -4.46 7.92
C LYS A 109 5.11 -4.95 7.09
N SER A 110 5.57 -4.19 6.10
CA SER A 110 6.77 -4.48 5.28
C SER A 110 7.96 -3.59 5.65
N GLY A 111 7.95 -2.98 6.84
CA GLY A 111 9.10 -2.23 7.38
C GLY A 111 9.36 -0.88 6.71
N LYS A 112 8.39 -0.29 6.00
CA LYS A 112 8.54 1.05 5.39
C LYS A 112 8.38 2.20 6.39
N VAL A 113 8.00 1.88 7.63
CA VAL A 113 7.73 2.84 8.71
C VAL A 113 8.55 2.49 9.96
N PHE A 114 9.06 3.50 10.66
CA PHE A 114 9.73 3.37 11.95
C PHE A 114 9.10 4.34 12.94
N GLY A 115 8.57 3.83 14.06
CA GLY A 115 7.64 4.59 14.87
C GLY A 115 6.41 4.97 14.04
N ASN A 116 6.20 6.26 13.82
CA ASN A 116 5.19 6.82 12.91
C ASN A 116 5.81 7.53 11.69
N LEU A 117 7.13 7.38 11.49
CA LEU A 117 7.87 8.05 10.43
C LEU A 117 7.98 7.18 9.18
N MET A 118 7.69 7.76 8.02
CA MET A 118 7.89 7.12 6.73
C MET A 118 9.38 7.15 6.37
N VAL A 119 10.11 6.10 6.69
CA VAL A 119 11.58 6.04 6.59
C VAL A 119 12.09 5.52 5.25
N ASP A 120 11.19 5.12 4.34
CA ASP A 120 11.52 4.65 2.99
C ASP A 120 11.08 5.68 1.94
N VAL A 121 11.62 6.90 2.07
CA VAL A 121 11.33 8.03 1.18
C VAL A 121 12.48 8.21 0.21
N GLU A 122 12.17 8.25 -1.09
CA GLU A 122 13.14 8.64 -2.12
C GLU A 122 13.23 10.16 -2.25
N ALA A 123 14.43 10.71 -2.12
CA ALA A 123 14.67 12.15 -2.21
C ALA A 123 14.88 12.62 -3.66
N THR A 124 13.80 12.73 -4.43
CA THR A 124 13.83 13.14 -5.85
C THR A 124 13.78 14.65 -6.08
N ASN A 125 13.55 15.45 -5.03
CA ASN A 125 13.50 16.91 -5.11
C ASN A 125 13.91 17.55 -3.77
N ALA A 126 14.17 18.85 -3.77
CA ALA A 126 14.63 19.60 -2.60
C ALA A 126 13.72 19.45 -1.37
N LYS A 127 12.38 19.40 -1.56
CA LYS A 127 11.43 19.16 -0.46
C LYS A 127 11.62 17.76 0.15
N LEU A 128 11.81 16.73 -0.67
CA LEU A 128 12.02 15.36 -0.20
C LEU A 128 13.40 15.15 0.41
N ILE A 129 14.43 15.84 -0.09
CA ILE A 129 15.76 15.93 0.54
C ILE A 129 15.63 16.45 1.97
N GLN A 130 15.01 17.63 2.14
CA GLN A 130 14.81 18.22 3.47
C GLN A 130 13.95 17.31 4.37
N ARG A 131 12.91 16.68 3.80
CA ARG A 131 12.06 15.76 4.55
C ARG A 131 12.84 14.56 5.07
N GLN A 132 13.75 13.97 4.29
CA GLN A 132 14.60 12.88 4.76
C GLN A 132 15.47 13.32 5.96
N THR A 133 16.12 14.48 5.86
CA THR A 133 16.96 15.02 6.95
C THR A 133 16.13 15.21 8.22
N ASN A 134 14.93 15.80 8.11
CA ASN A 134 14.01 15.96 9.24
C ASN A 134 13.57 14.61 9.84
N ILE A 135 13.34 13.59 9.01
CA ILE A 135 12.98 12.25 9.48
C ILE A 135 14.12 11.62 10.29
N VAL A 136 15.37 11.77 9.83
CA VAL A 136 16.53 11.24 10.56
C VAL A 136 16.71 11.97 11.89
N VAL A 137 16.59 13.30 11.89
CA VAL A 137 16.61 14.11 13.13
C VAL A 137 15.54 13.64 14.11
N GLU A 138 14.28 13.53 13.66
CA GLU A 138 13.16 13.11 14.51
C GLU A 138 13.33 11.68 15.03
N ALA A 139 13.86 10.76 14.21
CA ALA A 139 14.04 9.37 14.59
C ALA A 139 15.19 9.14 15.57
N THR A 140 16.17 10.06 15.64
CA THR A 140 17.45 9.82 16.31
C THR A 140 17.88 10.92 17.28
N SER A 141 17.16 12.04 17.32
CA SER A 141 17.40 13.19 18.19
C SER A 141 18.79 13.85 18.02
N VAL A 142 19.43 13.68 16.87
CA VAL A 142 20.70 14.34 16.52
C VAL A 142 20.50 15.68 15.83
N SER A 143 21.59 16.46 15.64
CA SER A 143 21.52 17.72 14.90
C SER A 143 21.28 17.49 13.39
N ALA A 144 20.78 18.52 12.70
CA ALA A 144 20.57 18.45 11.26
C ALA A 144 21.88 18.18 10.48
N GLU A 145 23.00 18.71 10.97
CA GLU A 145 24.33 18.50 10.40
C GLU A 145 24.78 17.04 10.54
N GLN A 146 24.54 16.43 11.70
CA GLN A 146 24.84 15.02 11.94
C GLN A 146 23.95 14.11 11.08
N ALA A 147 22.66 14.43 10.97
CA ALA A 147 21.73 13.70 10.11
C ALA A 147 22.14 13.77 8.63
N GLU A 148 22.53 14.95 8.14
CA GLU A 148 22.96 15.15 6.76
C GLU A 148 24.27 14.41 6.47
N ALA A 149 25.22 14.41 7.41
CA ALA A 149 26.45 13.65 7.29
C ALA A 149 26.18 12.13 7.20
N ALA A 150 25.29 11.59 8.04
CA ALA A 150 24.90 10.19 7.98
C ALA A 150 24.18 9.83 6.67
N LEU A 151 23.27 10.70 6.21
CA LEU A 151 22.61 10.53 4.90
C LEU A 151 23.62 10.54 3.76
N ALA A 152 24.56 11.49 3.74
CA ALA A 152 25.61 11.55 2.72
C ALA A 152 26.47 10.27 2.70
N ALA A 153 26.85 9.75 3.87
CA ALA A 153 27.67 8.55 4.00
C ALA A 153 27.00 7.26 3.48
N CYS A 154 25.67 7.23 3.37
CA CYS A 154 24.92 6.06 2.89
C CYS A 154 24.13 6.32 1.60
N GLY A 155 24.57 7.28 0.78
CA GLY A 155 23.90 7.58 -0.50
C GLY A 155 22.45 8.05 -0.33
N ARG A 156 22.16 8.72 0.79
CA ARG A 156 20.85 9.19 1.22
C ARG A 156 19.80 8.10 1.46
N HIS A 157 20.23 6.88 1.79
CA HIS A 157 19.32 5.83 2.21
C HIS A 157 18.87 6.05 3.67
N CYS A 158 17.68 6.63 3.84
CA CYS A 158 17.18 7.11 5.13
C CYS A 158 17.18 6.04 6.24
N LYS A 159 16.75 4.80 5.95
CA LYS A 159 16.80 3.70 6.93
C LYS A 159 18.22 3.39 7.41
N THR A 160 19.19 3.39 6.49
CA THR A 160 20.60 3.15 6.83
C THR A 160 21.13 4.26 7.72
N ALA A 161 20.86 5.52 7.38
CA ALA A 161 21.27 6.67 8.21
C ALA A 161 20.73 6.57 9.64
N ILE A 162 19.45 6.23 9.81
CA ILE A 162 18.84 6.04 11.14
C ILE A 162 19.55 4.92 11.90
N LEU A 163 19.81 3.78 11.26
CA LEU A 163 20.46 2.64 11.91
C LEU A 163 21.94 2.92 12.24
N MET A 164 22.66 3.65 11.39
CA MET A 164 24.04 4.10 11.66
C MET A 164 24.10 4.90 12.96
N ILE A 165 23.20 5.88 13.10
CA ILE A 165 23.19 6.79 14.26
C ILE A 165 22.77 6.04 15.52
N LEU A 166 21.66 5.31 15.49
CA LEU A 166 21.12 4.64 16.67
C LEU A 166 21.97 3.45 17.12
N GLY A 167 22.59 2.73 16.19
CA GLY A 167 23.38 1.53 16.46
C GLY A 167 24.90 1.76 16.52
N GLY A 168 25.37 2.97 16.21
CA GLY A 168 26.81 3.27 16.15
C GLY A 168 27.55 2.49 15.05
N PHE A 169 26.88 2.17 13.95
CA PHE A 169 27.42 1.36 12.86
C PHE A 169 28.00 2.21 11.73
N SER A 170 28.97 1.66 10.99
CA SER A 170 29.34 2.20 9.68
C SER A 170 28.17 2.05 8.67
N ALA A 171 28.22 2.82 7.57
CA ALA A 171 27.19 2.72 6.53
C ALA A 171 27.06 1.31 5.95
N GLU A 172 28.18 0.61 5.75
CA GLU A 172 28.22 -0.76 5.25
C GLU A 172 27.62 -1.74 6.25
N GLN A 173 28.01 -1.65 7.53
CA GLN A 173 27.47 -2.49 8.60
C GLN A 173 25.97 -2.31 8.77
N ALA A 174 25.49 -1.05 8.75
CA ALA A 174 24.08 -0.73 8.85
C ALA A 174 23.29 -1.25 7.63
N ALA A 175 23.82 -1.08 6.42
CA ALA A 175 23.18 -1.60 5.21
C ALA A 175 23.07 -3.13 5.24
N GLN A 176 24.13 -3.83 5.66
CA GLN A 176 24.15 -5.27 5.78
C GLN A 176 23.15 -5.77 6.84
N LYS A 177 23.10 -5.13 8.01
CA LYS A 177 22.12 -5.45 9.05
C LYS A 177 20.69 -5.22 8.59
N LEU A 178 20.40 -4.11 7.91
CA LEU A 178 19.07 -3.88 7.35
C LEU A 178 18.68 -4.98 6.37
N ALA A 179 19.59 -5.41 5.49
CA ALA A 179 19.31 -6.49 4.55
C ALA A 179 19.02 -7.83 5.28
N GLN A 180 19.81 -8.17 6.31
CA GLN A 180 19.60 -9.38 7.13
C GLN A 180 18.25 -9.39 7.85
N HIS A 181 17.76 -8.21 8.26
CA HIS A 181 16.48 -8.05 8.95
C HIS A 181 15.37 -7.52 8.04
N GLN A 182 15.42 -7.81 6.73
CA GLN A 182 14.37 -7.50 5.75
C GLN A 182 13.91 -6.03 5.74
N GLY A 183 14.83 -5.10 6.05
CA GLY A 183 14.58 -3.66 6.07
C GLY A 183 13.89 -3.11 7.32
N PHE A 184 13.72 -3.91 8.38
CA PHE A 184 13.14 -3.47 9.65
C PHE A 184 14.20 -2.87 10.58
N ILE A 185 14.17 -1.55 10.78
CA ILE A 185 15.13 -0.84 11.65
C ILE A 185 15.11 -1.38 13.08
N ARG A 186 13.92 -1.60 13.67
CA ARG A 186 13.79 -2.06 15.07
C ARG A 186 14.36 -3.46 15.29
N ALA A 187 14.16 -4.36 14.32
CA ALA A 187 14.75 -5.68 14.36
C ALA A 187 16.27 -5.64 14.17
N ALA A 188 16.77 -4.74 13.31
CA ALA A 188 18.20 -4.58 13.08
C ALA A 188 18.96 -3.94 14.27
N LEU A 189 18.26 -3.17 15.13
CA LEU A 189 18.81 -2.56 16.35
C LEU A 189 18.90 -3.54 17.51
N ASN A 190 17.91 -4.40 17.67
CA ASN A 190 17.86 -5.35 18.77
C ASN A 190 18.74 -6.56 18.41
N GLN A 191 19.83 -6.76 19.16
CA GLN A 191 20.66 -7.96 19.05
C GLN A 191 20.00 -9.15 19.76
N GLU A 192 18.85 -9.62 19.28
CA GLU A 192 18.26 -10.91 19.69
C GLU A 192 17.56 -11.59 18.51
#